data_AF-A0A7J0EQ54-F1
#
_entry.id   AF-A0A7J0EQ54-F1
#
_cell.length_a   1.000
_cell.length_b   1.000
_cell.length_c   1.000
_cell.angle_alpha   90.00
_cell.angle_beta   90.00
_cell.angle_gamma   90.00
#
_symmetry.space_group_name_H-M   'P 1'
#
loop_
_entity.id
_entity.type
_entity.pdbx_description
1 polymer ?
#
loop_
_entity_poly.entity_id
_entity_poly.type
_entity_poly.pdbx_seq_one_letter_code
_entity_poly.pdbx_strand_id
1 'polypeptide(L)'
;MLGMNLWGTIYNTAFMFGWAGARGYKAVKFCNQHPEAAWDIFLYCLCGAMGQNSIFLTISQFGSLTNTTITTTRKFVSIVVSSLLSGNPLSRKQWGSVIMVFSGCLTRFTSSGGRRFTNILIIGDCYGRDLV
;
A
#
# COMPACT_ATOMS: atom_id res chain seq x y z
N MET A 1 -1.41 -11.52 -8.30
CA MET A 1 -0.85 -10.21 -8.76
C MET A 1 0.40 -10.33 -9.63
N LEU A 2 1.02 -11.52 -9.72
CA LEU A 2 2.21 -11.77 -10.55
C LEU A 2 2.03 -11.35 -12.02
N GLY A 3 0.88 -11.67 -12.64
CA GLY A 3 0.62 -11.33 -14.05
C GLY A 3 0.60 -9.83 -14.36
N MET A 4 0.10 -9.00 -13.44
CA MET A 4 0.03 -7.54 -13.63
C MET A 4 1.40 -6.86 -13.44
N ASN A 5 2.18 -7.35 -12.47
CA ASN A 5 3.57 -6.90 -12.29
C ASN A 5 4.45 -7.35 -13.47
N LEU A 6 4.27 -8.58 -13.97
CA LEU A 6 5.04 -9.12 -15.10
C LEU A 6 4.80 -8.31 -16.39
N TRP A 7 3.52 -8.05 -16.72
CA TRP A 7 3.16 -7.25 -17.89
C TRP A 7 3.71 -5.82 -17.79
N GLY A 8 3.61 -5.20 -16.61
CA GLY A 8 4.17 -3.89 -16.34
C GLY A 8 5.70 -3.86 -16.49
N THR A 9 6.42 -4.86 -15.98
CA THR A 9 7.88 -4.97 -16.12
C THR A 9 8.29 -5.15 -17.59
N ILE A 10 7.57 -5.96 -18.36
CA ILE A 10 7.83 -6.14 -19.80
C ILE A 10 7.65 -4.83 -20.55
N TYR A 11 6.54 -4.12 -20.33
CA TYR A 11 6.27 -2.84 -20.97
C TYR A 11 7.30 -1.77 -20.60
N ASN A 12 7.62 -1.62 -19.31
CA ASN A 12 8.61 -0.63 -18.84
C ASN A 12 10.02 -0.93 -19.35
N THR A 13 10.41 -2.20 -19.43
CA THR A 13 11.73 -2.61 -19.96
C THR A 13 11.80 -2.38 -21.47
N ALA A 14 10.76 -2.76 -22.21
CA ALA A 14 10.67 -2.48 -23.64
C ALA A 14 10.72 -0.97 -23.94
N PHE A 15 10.06 -0.15 -23.12
CA PHE A 15 10.12 1.31 -23.25
C PHE A 15 11.50 1.90 -22.89
N MET A 16 12.15 1.40 -21.83
CA MET A 16 13.49 1.84 -21.42
C MET A 16 14.59 1.51 -22.43
N PHE A 17 14.48 0.40 -23.16
CA PHE A 17 15.49 -0.07 -24.11
C PHE A 17 15.14 0.17 -25.59
N GLY A 18 13.85 0.31 -25.92
CA GLY A 18 13.37 0.45 -27.31
C GLY A 18 13.17 1.88 -27.81
N TRP A 19 13.13 2.90 -26.93
CA TRP A 19 12.96 4.29 -27.35
C TRP A 19 14.31 5.01 -27.53
N ALA A 20 14.49 5.75 -28.62
CA ALA A 20 15.76 6.38 -29.04
C ALA A 20 16.37 7.42 -28.06
N GLY A 21 15.69 7.70 -26.94
CA GLY A 21 16.19 8.50 -25.81
C GLY A 21 16.55 7.66 -24.57
N ALA A 22 16.79 6.36 -24.74
CA ALA A 22 16.99 5.36 -23.69
C ALA A 22 18.06 5.75 -22.66
N ARG A 23 17.61 6.31 -21.53
CA ARG A 23 18.46 6.57 -20.34
C ARG A 23 18.81 5.29 -19.58
N GLY A 24 18.26 4.14 -19.98
CA GLY A 24 18.47 2.86 -19.29
C GLY A 24 19.92 2.42 -19.25
N TYR A 25 20.65 2.55 -20.35
CA TYR A 25 22.08 2.25 -20.39
C TYR A 25 22.90 3.15 -19.45
N LYS A 26 22.51 4.43 -19.30
CA LYS A 26 23.15 5.34 -18.35
C LYS A 26 22.85 4.97 -16.90
N ALA A 27 21.61 4.55 -16.61
CA ALA A 27 21.22 4.08 -15.28
C ALA A 27 21.98 2.79 -14.89
N VAL A 28 22.12 1.83 -15.81
CA VAL A 28 22.90 0.60 -15.57
C VAL A 28 24.38 0.90 -15.37
N LYS A 29 24.94 1.84 -16.14
CA LYS A 29 26.33 2.28 -15.97
C LYS A 29 26.55 2.99 -14.63
N PHE A 30 25.59 3.79 -14.18
CA PHE A 30 25.61 4.45 -12.88
C PHE A 30 25.56 3.44 -11.71
N CYS A 31 24.70 2.43 -11.77
CA CYS A 31 24.66 1.37 -10.76
C CYS A 31 25.96 0.56 -10.70
N ASN A 32 26.67 0.38 -11.83
CA ASN A 32 28.00 -0.26 -11.83
C ASN A 32 29.09 0.62 -11.22
N GLN A 33 28.98 1.95 -11.37
CA GLN A 33 29.95 2.89 -10.81
C GLN A 33 29.76 3.12 -9.30
N HIS A 34 28.53 2.94 -8.80
CA HIS A 34 28.17 3.10 -7.38
C HIS A 34 27.48 1.84 -6.84
N PRO A 35 28.24 0.81 -6.43
CA PRO A 35 27.67 -0.45 -5.93
C PRO A 35 26.87 -0.28 -4.64
N GLU A 36 27.21 0.71 -3.80
CA GLU A 36 26.43 1.04 -2.60
C GLU A 36 25.01 1.49 -2.94
N ALA A 37 24.86 2.39 -3.92
CA ALA A 37 23.56 2.83 -4.41
C ALA A 37 22.77 1.67 -5.05
N ALA A 38 23.46 0.76 -5.74
CA ALA A 38 22.82 -0.44 -6.29
C ALA A 38 22.29 -1.37 -5.18
N TRP A 39 23.03 -1.48 -4.06
CA TRP A 39 22.61 -2.27 -2.90
C TRP A 39 21.39 -1.66 -2.19
N ASP A 40 21.36 -0.34 -2.01
CA ASP A 40 20.20 0.37 -1.44
C ASP A 40 18.95 0.20 -2.33
N ILE A 41 19.11 0.31 -3.65
CA ILE A 41 18.03 0.08 -4.61
C ILE A 41 17.54 -1.37 -4.53
N PHE A 42 18.46 -2.34 -4.43
CA PHE A 42 18.11 -3.75 -4.30
C PHE A 42 17.33 -4.02 -3.01
N LEU A 43 17.80 -3.53 -1.87
CA LEU A 43 17.10 -3.66 -0.59
C LEU A 43 15.73 -2.96 -0.61
N TYR A 44 15.63 -1.79 -1.26
CA TYR A 44 14.37 -1.09 -1.45
C TYR A 44 13.38 -1.93 -2.28
N CYS A 45 13.83 -2.51 -3.40
CA CYS A 45 13.02 -3.41 -4.22
C CYS A 45 12.61 -4.67 -3.47
N LEU A 46 13.51 -5.29 -2.70
CA LEU A 46 13.24 -6.48 -1.90
C LEU A 46 12.19 -6.18 -0.80
N CYS A 47 12.35 -5.07 -0.09
CA CYS A 47 11.38 -4.59 0.88
C CYS A 47 10.02 -4.32 0.23
N GLY A 48 10.01 -3.70 -0.95
CA GLY A 48 8.81 -3.47 -1.76
C GLY A 48 8.11 -4.77 -2.17
N ALA A 49 8.86 -5.78 -2.62
CA ALA A 49 8.34 -7.09 -3.00
C ALA A 49 7.74 -7.84 -1.79
N MET A 50 8.43 -7.81 -0.63
CA MET A 50 7.90 -8.37 0.62
C MET A 50 6.62 -7.65 1.06
N GLY A 51 6.59 -6.32 0.97
CA GLY A 51 5.40 -5.51 1.28
C GLY A 51 4.21 -5.84 0.38
N GLN A 52 4.44 -6.02 -0.92
CA GLN A 52 3.41 -6.46 -1.86
C GLN A 52 2.87 -7.86 -1.55
N ASN A 53 3.74 -8.80 -1.13
CA ASN A 53 3.31 -10.14 -0.74
C ASN A 53 2.48 -10.12 0.56
N SER A 54 2.87 -9.28 1.53
CA SER A 54 2.13 -9.08 2.78
C SER A 54 0.72 -8.50 2.55
N ILE A 55 0.57 -7.59 1.59
CA ILE A 55 -0.74 -7.06 1.17
C ILE A 55 -1.63 -8.16 0.60
N PHE A 56 -1.08 -9.02 -0.25
CA PHE A 56 -1.83 -10.12 -0.85
C PHE A 56 -2.34 -11.11 0.22
N LEU A 57 -1.47 -11.54 1.13
CA LEU A 57 -1.84 -12.41 2.25
C LEU A 57 -2.93 -11.78 3.13
N THR A 58 -2.81 -10.48 3.41
CA THR A 58 -3.79 -9.75 4.23
C THR A 58 -5.15 -9.65 3.53
N ILE A 59 -5.19 -9.43 2.22
CA ILE A 59 -6.44 -9.40 1.44
C ILE A 59 -7.10 -10.79 1.45
N SER A 60 -6.32 -11.86 1.28
CA SER A 60 -6.85 -13.23 1.27
C SER A 60 -7.48 -13.66 2.59
N GLN A 61 -6.97 -13.19 3.74
CA GLN A 61 -7.50 -13.55 5.07
C GLN A 61 -8.53 -12.53 5.62
N PHE A 62 -8.25 -11.24 5.50
CA PHE A 62 -9.00 -10.17 6.16
C PHE A 62 -9.77 -9.25 5.21
N GLY A 63 -9.70 -9.51 3.90
CA GLY A 63 -10.34 -8.70 2.87
C GLY A 63 -9.63 -7.37 2.61
N SER A 64 -10.02 -6.70 1.52
CA SER A 64 -9.47 -5.41 1.06
C SER A 64 -9.56 -4.29 2.12
N LEU A 65 -10.60 -4.33 2.96
CA LEU A 65 -10.89 -3.27 3.92
C LEU A 65 -9.83 -3.16 5.02
N THR A 66 -9.38 -4.29 5.57
CA THR A 66 -8.39 -4.33 6.65
C THR A 66 -7.01 -3.87 6.19
N ASN A 67 -6.61 -4.26 4.97
CA ASN A 67 -5.36 -3.81 4.37
C ASN A 67 -5.33 -2.28 4.16
N THR A 68 -6.45 -1.70 3.72
CA THR A 68 -6.59 -0.26 3.55
C THR A 68 -6.48 0.47 4.90
N THR A 69 -7.10 -0.05 5.96
CA THR A 69 -7.00 0.52 7.31
C THR A 69 -5.58 0.46 7.88
N ILE A 70 -4.84 -0.63 7.66
CA ILE A 70 -3.45 -0.77 8.13
C ILE A 70 -2.54 0.24 7.42
N THR A 71 -2.67 0.37 6.10
CA THR A 71 -1.83 1.30 5.33
C THR A 71 -2.11 2.77 5.65
N THR A 72 -3.38 3.15 5.88
CA THR A 72 -3.73 4.51 6.30
C THR A 72 -3.24 4.80 7.71
N THR A 73 -3.35 3.86 8.63
CA THR A 73 -2.83 4.02 10.01
C THR A 73 -1.32 4.19 10.00
N ARG A 74 -0.58 3.36 9.24
CA ARG A 74 0.88 3.50 9.11
C ARG A 74 1.29 4.86 8.54
N LYS A 75 0.63 5.32 7.47
CA LYS A 75 0.90 6.64 6.86
C LYS A 75 0.61 7.77 7.85
N PHE A 76 -0.50 7.68 8.57
CA PHE A 76 -0.92 8.67 9.54
C PHE A 76 0.05 8.76 10.73
N VAL A 77 0.45 7.62 11.31
CA VAL A 77 1.45 7.56 12.39
C VAL A 77 2.77 8.18 11.95
N SER A 78 3.24 7.89 10.73
CA SER A 78 4.47 8.50 10.22
C SER A 78 4.38 10.03 10.07
N ILE A 79 3.21 10.56 9.69
CA ILE A 79 2.98 12.01 9.58
C ILE A 79 3.03 12.65 10.97
N VAL A 80 2.39 12.04 11.96
CA VAL A 80 2.37 12.52 13.35
C VAL A 80 3.76 12.47 13.98
N VAL A 81 4.49 11.37 13.79
CA VAL A 81 5.86 11.23 14.31
C VAL A 81 6.79 12.24 13.64
N SER A 82 6.69 12.42 12.32
CA SER A 82 7.48 13.41 11.59
C SER A 82 7.25 14.84 12.07
N SER A 83 6.00 15.20 12.36
CA SER A 83 5.67 16.54 12.86
C SER A 83 6.08 16.75 14.32
N LEU A 84 5.99 15.74 15.17
CA LEU A 84 6.48 15.80 16.56
C LEU A 84 8.00 15.97 16.62
N LEU A 85 8.74 15.25 15.76
CA LEU A 85 10.21 15.33 15.69
C LEU A 85 10.71 16.65 15.08
N SER A 86 9.93 17.28 14.19
CA SER A 86 10.31 18.55 13.53
C SER A 86 10.19 19.79 14.44
N GLY A 87 9.81 19.64 15.71
CA GLY A 87 9.84 20.70 16.73
C GLY A 87 8.92 21.91 16.51
N ASN A 88 8.21 21.96 15.38
CA ASN A 88 7.24 23.01 15.07
C ASN A 88 5.90 22.65 15.72
N PRO A 89 5.35 23.47 16.64
CA PRO A 89 4.06 23.19 17.25
C PRO A 89 2.99 23.17 16.16
N LEU A 90 2.46 21.97 15.91
CA LEU A 90 1.33 21.74 15.01
C LEU A 90 0.18 22.67 15.38
N SER A 91 -0.34 23.38 14.38
CA SER A 91 -1.49 24.27 14.53
C SER A 91 -2.66 23.49 15.14
N ARG A 92 -3.46 24.13 16.01
CA ARG A 92 -4.64 23.51 16.67
C ARG A 92 -5.59 22.79 15.70
N LYS A 93 -5.64 23.23 14.43
CA LYS A 93 -6.42 22.57 13.37
C LYS A 93 -5.87 21.20 12.96
N GLN A 94 -4.55 20.99 13.02
CA GLN A 94 -3.89 19.72 12.72
C GLN A 94 -4.08 18.68 13.83
N TRP A 95 -4.24 19.13 15.08
CA TRP A 95 -4.67 18.24 16.17
C TRP A 95 -6.10 17.74 15.97
N GLY A 96 -6.98 18.58 15.41
CA GLY A 96 -8.35 18.18 15.05
C GLY A 96 -8.39 17.04 14.02
N SER A 97 -7.55 17.09 12.97
CA SER A 97 -7.46 16.01 11.99
C SER A 97 -6.87 14.72 12.59
N VAL A 98 -5.99 14.83 13.58
CA VAL A 98 -5.45 13.66 14.28
C VAL A 98 -6.53 12.91 15.05
N ILE A 99 -7.32 13.63 15.83
CA ILE A 99 -8.41 13.07 16.63
C ILE A 99 -9.51 12.48 15.72
N MET A 100 -9.81 13.14 14.60
CA MET A 100 -10.79 12.65 13.62
C MET A 100 -10.36 11.32 12.98
N VAL A 101 -9.09 11.19 12.59
CA VAL A 101 -8.56 9.95 11.98
C VAL A 101 -8.52 8.81 13.01
N PHE A 102 -8.10 9.10 14.25
CA PHE A 102 -8.05 8.09 15.32
C PHE A 102 -9.46 7.58 15.67
N SER A 103 -10.44 8.48 15.76
CA SER A 103 -11.86 8.14 16.00
C SER A 103 -12.44 7.29 14.86
N GLY A 104 -12.17 7.65 13.61
CA GLY A 104 -12.63 6.91 12.43
C GLY A 104 -12.01 5.52 12.33
N CYS A 105 -10.71 5.39 12.61
CA CYS A 105 -10.01 4.10 12.59
C CYS A 105 -10.52 3.18 13.71
N LEU A 106 -10.68 3.70 14.94
CA LEU A 106 -11.19 2.95 16.09
C LEU A 106 -12.63 2.46 15.87
N THR A 107 -13.50 3.34 15.34
CA THR A 107 -14.89 2.97 15.01
C THR A 107 -14.96 1.90 13.92
N ARG A 108 -14.08 1.97 12.91
CA ARG A 108 -14.00 0.97 11.83
C ARG A 108 -13.49 -0.38 12.35
N PHE A 109 -12.53 -0.38 13.27
CA PHE A 109 -12.00 -1.59 13.90
C PHE A 109 -13.04 -2.29 14.77
N THR A 110 -13.68 -1.56 15.69
CA THR A 110 -14.77 -2.07 16.54
C THR A 110 -15.95 -2.58 15.71
N SER A 111 -16.28 -1.90 14.60
CA SER A 111 -17.45 -2.26 13.79
C SER A 111 -17.17 -3.36 12.74
N SER A 112 -15.91 -3.60 12.38
CA SER A 112 -15.52 -4.72 11.51
C SER A 112 -15.61 -6.08 12.20
N GLY A 113 -15.59 -6.14 13.55
CA GLY A 113 -15.87 -7.35 14.32
C GLY A 113 -17.31 -7.87 14.16
N GLY A 114 -18.28 -7.01 13.82
CA GLY A 114 -19.70 -7.38 13.69
C GLY A 114 -20.27 -7.41 12.26
N ARG A 115 -19.75 -6.60 11.31
CA ARG A 115 -20.38 -6.42 9.99
C ARG A 115 -19.96 -7.42 8.90
N ARG A 116 -18.96 -8.26 9.17
CA ARG A 116 -18.51 -9.30 8.22
C ARG A 116 -19.50 -10.48 8.16
N PHE A 117 -20.25 -10.74 9.23
CA PHE A 117 -21.31 -11.75 9.26
C PHE A 117 -22.58 -11.28 8.53
N THR A 118 -22.98 -10.01 8.67
CA THR A 118 -24.15 -9.46 7.98
C THR A 118 -23.98 -9.37 6.45
N ASN A 119 -22.81 -8.95 5.95
CA ASN A 119 -22.63 -8.86 4.48
C ASN A 119 -22.52 -10.23 3.81
N ILE A 120 -22.04 -11.27 4.50
CA ILE A 120 -22.07 -12.64 3.97
C ILE A 120 -23.49 -13.22 4.01
N LEU A 121 -24.30 -12.86 5.01
CA LEU A 121 -25.70 -13.28 5.08
C LEU A 121 -26.56 -12.60 4.00
N ILE A 122 -26.35 -11.30 3.75
CA ILE A 122 -27.10 -10.55 2.73
C ILE A 122 -26.70 -10.97 1.30
N ILE A 123 -25.43 -11.30 1.05
CA ILE A 123 -24.99 -11.81 -0.27
C ILE A 123 -25.42 -13.28 -0.47
N GLY A 124 -25.49 -14.09 0.60
CA GLY A 124 -26.03 -15.44 0.56
C GLY A 124 -27.54 -15.50 0.28
N ASP A 125 -28.32 -14.57 0.84
CA ASP A 125 -29.76 -14.47 0.57
C ASP A 125 -30.08 -13.92 -0.83
N CYS A 126 -29.24 -13.04 -1.37
CA CYS A 126 -29.47 -12.45 -2.70
C CYS A 126 -29.12 -13.39 -3.86
N TYR A 127 -28.23 -14.38 -3.67
CA TYR A 127 -27.90 -15.37 -4.70
C TYR A 127 -28.85 -16.60 -4.68
N GLY A 128 -29.67 -16.75 -3.65
CA GLY A 128 -30.61 -17.87 -3.49
C GLY A 128 -32.05 -17.60 -3.95
N ARG A 129 -32.38 -16.36 -4.36
CA ARG A 129 -33.74 -15.97 -4.78
C ARG A 129 -33.92 -15.65 -6.27
N ASP A 130 -32.88 -15.82 -7.08
CA ASP A 130 -32.94 -15.74 -8.54
C ASP A 130 -32.87 -17.13 -9.21
N LEU A 131 -33.05 -18.22 -8.43
CA LEU A 131 -32.94 -19.61 -8.89
C LEU A 131 -34.12 -20.51 -8.45
N VAL A 132 -35.29 -19.90 -8.21
CA VAL A 132 -36.62 -20.56 -8.18
C VAL A 132 -37.61 -19.68 -8.95
#